data_AF-A0AAD0UCM3-F1
#
_entry.id   AF-A0AAD0UCM3-F1
#
_cell.length_a   1.000
_cell.length_b   1.000
_cell.length_c   1.000
_cell.angle_alpha   90.00
_cell.angle_beta   90.00
_cell.angle_gamma   90.00
#
_symmetry.space_group_name_H-M   'P 1'
#
loop_
_entity.id
_entity.type
_entity.pdbx_description
1 polymer ?
#
loop_
_entity_poly.entity_id
_entity_poly.type
_entity_poly.pdbx_seq_one_letter_code
_entity_poly.pdbx_strand_id
1 'polypeptide(L)'
;MDKALWNFLLPHWDGSAYGGLQCLLALLALAPVIALPLLLARTAQPAQWQARLIRIADQPASLPLTTTPEQLSQAVATAAERWAVVLPGLMLMLGLLGTFIGLGLALSAVGVPDAQAALGSVIDALGSQFKSAVWGLLAFLILKSWNTVRPHEQARLAWSLATLQALTDAAVQRQSQQQAQQQQRLVEAITQSGNALLVAQQAEAQRAHLRHGELLDALQQTAARAS
;
A
#
# COMPACT_ATOMS: atom_id res chain seq x y z
N MET A 1 -16.98 38.37 -14.69
CA MET A 1 -15.82 37.57 -15.16
C MET A 1 -15.88 37.59 -16.67
N ASP A 2 -14.93 38.28 -17.27
CA ASP A 2 -15.11 38.87 -18.60
C ASP A 2 -15.08 37.81 -19.70
N LYS A 3 -15.99 37.93 -20.69
CA LYS A 3 -16.05 37.05 -21.87
C LYS A 3 -14.69 36.94 -22.59
N ALA A 4 -13.85 37.96 -22.46
CA ALA A 4 -12.48 37.99 -22.98
C ALA A 4 -11.57 36.91 -22.37
N LEU A 5 -11.70 36.62 -21.07
CA LEU A 5 -10.90 35.58 -20.40
C LEU A 5 -11.30 34.18 -20.89
N TRP A 6 -12.60 33.92 -21.02
CA TRP A 6 -13.11 32.65 -21.56
C TRP A 6 -12.72 32.46 -23.02
N ASN A 7 -12.80 33.51 -23.84
CA ASN A 7 -12.32 33.47 -25.23
C ASN A 7 -10.79 33.34 -25.31
N PHE A 8 -10.03 33.83 -24.33
CA PHE A 8 -8.59 33.64 -24.31
C PHE A 8 -8.22 32.19 -23.98
N LEU A 9 -8.89 31.60 -22.99
CA LEU A 9 -8.64 30.25 -22.52
C LEU A 9 -9.07 29.20 -23.54
N LEU A 10 -10.28 29.28 -24.09
CA LEU A 10 -10.81 28.24 -24.98
C LEU A 10 -9.89 27.99 -26.20
N PRO A 11 -9.57 26.72 -26.53
CA PRO A 11 -8.83 26.42 -27.75
C PRO A 11 -9.67 26.84 -28.95
N HIS A 12 -9.08 27.63 -29.85
CA HIS A 12 -9.75 28.11 -31.07
C HIS A 12 -9.29 27.25 -32.24
N TRP A 13 -10.24 26.56 -32.88
CA TRP A 13 -9.96 25.83 -34.09
C TRP A 13 -10.11 26.78 -35.29
N ASP A 14 -8.98 27.25 -35.81
CA ASP A 14 -8.94 28.18 -36.96
C ASP A 14 -8.64 27.47 -38.30
N GLY A 15 -8.76 26.13 -38.35
CA GLY A 15 -8.43 25.33 -39.54
C GLY A 15 -6.94 25.27 -39.89
N SER A 16 -6.08 26.05 -39.22
CA SER A 16 -4.63 26.04 -39.34
C SER A 16 -3.99 24.89 -38.56
N ALA A 17 -2.79 24.47 -38.98
CA ALA A 17 -2.00 23.43 -38.29
C ALA A 17 -1.72 23.79 -36.82
N TYR A 18 -1.60 25.09 -36.50
CA TYR A 18 -1.40 25.59 -35.15
C TYR A 18 -2.65 25.43 -34.27
N GLY A 19 -3.84 25.69 -34.80
CA GLY A 19 -5.10 25.46 -34.09
C GLY A 19 -5.32 23.97 -33.77
N GLY A 20 -4.95 23.09 -34.70
CA GLY A 20 -4.99 21.64 -34.48
C GLY A 20 -4.08 21.18 -33.34
N LEU A 21 -2.85 21.70 -33.31
CA LEU A 21 -1.88 21.40 -32.25
C LEU A 21 -2.35 21.92 -30.90
N GLN A 22 -2.96 23.12 -30.84
CA GLN A 22 -3.55 23.65 -29.61
C GLN A 22 -4.68 22.78 -29.07
N CYS A 23 -5.60 22.33 -29.93
CA CYS A 23 -6.69 21.44 -29.51
C CYS A 23 -6.16 20.10 -28.99
N LEU A 24 -5.15 19.53 -29.66
CA LEU A 24 -4.52 18.30 -29.22
C LEU A 24 -3.86 18.48 -27.84
N LEU A 25 -3.09 19.56 -27.65
CA LEU A 25 -2.40 19.81 -26.39
C LEU A 25 -3.38 20.12 -25.25
N ALA A 26 -4.45 20.85 -25.54
CA ALA A 26 -5.53 21.10 -24.59
C ALA A 26 -6.24 19.79 -24.20
N LEU A 27 -6.57 18.92 -25.15
CA LEU A 27 -7.19 17.62 -24.88
C LEU A 27 -6.25 16.71 -24.06
N LEU A 28 -4.97 16.69 -24.41
CA LEU A 28 -3.93 15.95 -23.70
C LEU A 28 -3.75 16.45 -22.26
N ALA A 29 -3.91 17.75 -22.01
CA ALA A 29 -3.88 18.34 -20.66
C ALA A 29 -5.16 18.04 -19.87
N LEU A 30 -6.32 18.05 -20.53
CA LEU A 30 -7.64 17.89 -19.91
C LEU A 30 -7.93 16.41 -19.55
N ALA A 31 -7.49 15.46 -20.38
CA ALA A 31 -7.65 14.03 -20.15
C ALA A 31 -7.14 13.56 -18.76
N PRO A 32 -5.90 13.86 -18.32
CA PRO A 32 -5.44 13.47 -16.99
C PRO A 32 -6.07 14.27 -15.86
N VAL A 33 -6.45 15.54 -16.08
CA VAL A 33 -7.18 16.36 -15.09
C VAL A 33 -8.49 15.68 -14.68
N ILE A 34 -9.17 15.02 -15.61
CA ILE A 34 -10.43 14.31 -15.35
C ILE A 34 -10.18 12.85 -14.96
N ALA A 35 -9.34 12.13 -15.70
CA ALA A 35 -9.15 10.70 -15.51
C ALA A 35 -8.48 10.37 -14.18
N LEU A 36 -7.50 11.17 -13.75
CA LEU A 36 -6.72 10.89 -12.55
C LEU A 36 -7.60 10.93 -11.28
N PRO A 37 -8.40 11.99 -10.99
CA PRO A 37 -9.30 11.98 -9.84
C PRO A 37 -10.31 10.82 -9.85
N LEU A 38 -10.87 10.49 -11.02
CA LEU A 38 -11.80 9.37 -11.19
C LEU A 38 -11.16 8.02 -10.88
N LEU A 39 -9.94 7.80 -11.37
CA LEU A 39 -9.17 6.60 -11.11
C LEU A 39 -8.82 6.48 -9.63
N LEU A 40 -8.29 7.54 -9.00
CA LEU A 40 -7.99 7.52 -7.56
C LEU A 40 -9.24 7.29 -6.71
N ALA A 41 -10.38 7.90 -7.05
CA ALA A 41 -11.62 7.67 -6.31
C ALA A 41 -12.06 6.20 -6.36
N ARG A 42 -11.75 5.50 -7.46
CA ARG A 42 -12.03 4.07 -7.61
C ARG A 42 -10.96 3.19 -6.97
N THR A 43 -9.69 3.57 -7.02
CA THR A 43 -8.57 2.68 -6.67
C THR A 43 -7.97 2.88 -5.30
N ALA A 44 -8.03 4.09 -4.73
CA ALA A 44 -7.46 4.41 -3.43
C ALA A 44 -8.40 3.98 -2.28
N GLN A 45 -8.76 2.70 -2.26
CA GLN A 45 -9.64 2.09 -1.27
C GLN A 45 -8.94 0.95 -0.54
N PRO A 46 -9.23 0.73 0.76
CA PRO A 46 -8.59 -0.31 1.56
C PRO A 46 -8.82 -1.72 1.00
N ALA A 47 -9.95 -1.98 0.35
CA ALA A 47 -10.22 -3.27 -0.29
C ALA A 47 -9.24 -3.59 -1.43
N GLN A 48 -8.85 -2.58 -2.23
CA GLN A 48 -7.88 -2.78 -3.31
C GLN A 48 -6.46 -2.94 -2.78
N TRP A 49 -6.13 -2.22 -1.70
CA TRP A 49 -4.87 -2.36 -1.00
C TRP A 49 -4.71 -3.78 -0.43
N GLN A 50 -5.76 -4.30 0.22
CA GLN A 50 -5.78 -5.68 0.72
C GLN A 50 -5.66 -6.72 -0.41
N ALA A 51 -6.39 -6.54 -1.51
CA ALA A 51 -6.32 -7.46 -2.66
C ALA A 51 -4.92 -7.49 -3.31
N ARG A 52 -4.20 -6.37 -3.30
CA ARG A 52 -2.80 -6.30 -3.73
C ARG A 52 -1.86 -6.96 -2.72
N LEU A 53 -2.06 -6.71 -1.43
CA LEU A 53 -1.28 -7.34 -0.37
C LEU A 53 -1.32 -8.87 -0.46
N ILE A 54 -2.52 -9.45 -0.63
CA ILE A 54 -2.69 -10.90 -0.80
C ILE A 54 -1.91 -11.40 -2.03
N ARG A 55 -2.00 -10.67 -3.15
CA ARG A 55 -1.26 -11.00 -4.39
C ARG A 55 0.26 -10.91 -4.25
N ILE A 56 0.75 -10.04 -3.38
CA ILE A 56 2.18 -9.90 -3.08
C ILE A 56 2.60 -11.02 -2.13
N ALA A 57 1.82 -11.29 -1.08
CA ALA A 57 2.09 -12.32 -0.07
C ALA A 57 2.11 -13.75 -0.65
N ASP A 58 1.37 -14.00 -1.74
CA ASP A 58 1.35 -15.30 -2.43
C ASP A 58 2.62 -15.55 -3.27
N GLN A 59 3.46 -14.52 -3.47
CA GLN A 59 4.72 -14.68 -4.19
C GLN A 59 5.85 -15.10 -3.23
N PRO A 60 6.58 -16.19 -3.51
CA PRO A 60 7.55 -16.81 -2.59
C PRO A 60 8.81 -15.97 -2.30
N ALA A 61 8.94 -14.76 -2.86
CA ALA A 61 10.14 -13.93 -2.80
C ALA A 61 9.92 -12.49 -2.26
N SER A 62 8.72 -12.13 -1.81
CA SER A 62 8.28 -10.73 -1.91
C SER A 62 8.31 -9.87 -0.64
N LEU A 63 8.34 -10.47 0.56
CA LEU A 63 8.26 -9.69 1.80
C LEU A 63 9.34 -10.15 2.80
N PRO A 64 10.46 -9.41 2.95
CA PRO A 64 11.44 -9.70 3.99
C PRO A 64 10.78 -9.60 5.36
N LEU A 65 11.23 -10.41 6.33
CA LEU A 65 10.71 -10.47 7.70
C LEU A 65 10.77 -9.12 8.47
N THR A 66 11.43 -8.12 7.88
CA THR A 66 11.63 -6.76 8.39
C THR A 66 10.94 -5.69 7.53
N THR A 67 9.75 -5.96 6.99
CA THR A 67 9.02 -4.96 6.19
C THR A 67 8.59 -3.77 7.06
N THR A 68 9.07 -2.58 6.72
CA THR A 68 8.61 -1.34 7.37
C THR A 68 7.22 -0.92 6.85
N PRO A 69 6.44 -0.15 7.62
CA PRO A 69 5.12 0.33 7.18
C PRO A 69 5.18 1.14 5.87
N GLU A 70 6.30 1.84 5.62
CA GLU A 70 6.56 2.58 4.40
C GLU A 70 6.78 1.65 3.20
N GLN A 71 7.57 0.59 3.38
CA GLN A 71 7.81 -0.42 2.33
C GLN A 71 6.51 -1.13 1.96
N LEU A 72 5.69 -1.49 2.95
CA LEU A 72 4.39 -2.09 2.73
C LEU A 72 3.44 -1.12 1.99
N SER A 73 3.40 0.14 2.41
CA SER A 73 2.61 1.19 1.75
C SER A 73 3.03 1.37 0.28
N GLN A 74 4.32 1.42 -0.01
CA GLN A 74 4.83 1.53 -1.37
C GLN A 74 4.54 0.29 -2.22
N ALA A 75 4.67 -0.91 -1.65
CA ALA A 75 4.39 -2.16 -2.36
C ALA A 75 2.91 -2.29 -2.74
N VAL A 76 2.01 -1.83 -1.87
CA VAL A 76 0.56 -1.92 -2.07
C VAL A 76 0.01 -0.74 -2.90
N ALA A 77 0.81 0.29 -3.14
CA ALA A 77 0.47 1.46 -3.94
C ALA A 77 -0.16 1.10 -5.29
N THR A 78 -1.30 1.73 -5.62
CA THR A 78 -1.95 1.51 -6.90
C THR A 78 -1.23 2.25 -8.03
N ALA A 79 -1.35 1.78 -9.27
CA ALA A 79 -0.71 2.44 -10.41
C ALA A 79 -1.17 3.89 -10.56
N ALA A 80 -2.47 4.17 -10.33
CA ALA A 80 -3.04 5.51 -10.36
C ALA A 80 -2.41 6.43 -9.30
N GLU A 81 -2.18 5.95 -8.08
CA GLU A 81 -1.49 6.70 -7.02
C GLU A 81 -0.05 7.04 -7.41
N ARG A 82 0.68 6.08 -8.03
CA ARG A 82 2.06 6.33 -8.50
C ARG A 82 2.10 7.40 -9.58
N TRP A 83 1.18 7.31 -10.54
CA TRP A 83 1.04 8.29 -11.61
C TRP A 83 0.64 9.66 -11.06
N ALA A 84 -0.19 9.74 -10.03
CA ALA A 84 -0.62 11.01 -9.42
C ALA A 84 0.52 11.86 -8.87
N VAL A 85 1.60 11.21 -8.40
CA VAL A 85 2.79 11.90 -7.90
C VAL A 85 3.60 12.52 -9.06
N VAL A 86 3.70 11.83 -10.20
CA VAL A 86 4.59 12.18 -11.30
C VAL A 86 3.90 13.04 -12.38
N LEU A 87 2.60 12.79 -12.64
CA LEU A 87 1.84 13.44 -13.70
C LEU A 87 1.84 14.98 -13.66
N PRO A 88 1.70 15.65 -12.49
CA PRO A 88 1.70 17.10 -12.45
C PRO A 88 3.00 17.66 -13.04
N GLY A 89 4.15 17.10 -12.63
CA GLY A 89 5.46 17.53 -13.14
C GLY A 89 5.62 17.27 -14.64
N LEU A 90 5.12 16.14 -15.12
CA LEU A 90 5.10 15.84 -16.56
C LEU A 90 4.22 16.83 -17.33
N MET A 91 3.06 17.24 -16.79
CA MET A 91 2.22 18.25 -17.44
C MET A 91 2.89 19.62 -17.52
N LEU A 92 3.62 20.00 -16.49
CA LEU A 92 4.40 21.25 -16.51
C LEU A 92 5.50 21.19 -17.60
N MET A 93 6.26 20.10 -17.64
CA MET A 93 7.27 19.91 -18.69
C MET A 93 6.67 19.88 -20.09
N LEU A 94 5.51 19.25 -20.25
CA LEU A 94 4.85 19.14 -21.54
C LEU A 94 4.25 20.48 -22.01
N GLY A 95 3.76 21.30 -21.08
CA GLY A 95 3.37 22.69 -21.35
C GLY A 95 4.54 23.55 -21.83
N LEU A 96 5.70 23.43 -21.17
CA LEU A 96 6.94 24.11 -21.60
C LEU A 96 7.44 23.60 -22.96
N LEU A 97 7.39 22.28 -23.18
CA LEU A 97 7.77 21.66 -24.45
C LEU A 97 6.88 22.15 -25.60
N GLY A 98 5.57 22.30 -25.35
CA GLY A 98 4.64 22.90 -26.30
C GLY A 98 5.15 24.24 -26.82
N THR A 99 5.53 25.14 -25.90
CA THR A 99 6.08 26.45 -26.24
C THR A 99 7.33 26.38 -27.11
N PHE A 100 8.27 25.48 -26.78
CA PHE A 100 9.48 25.30 -27.58
C PHE A 100 9.18 24.78 -28.98
N ILE A 101 8.25 23.83 -29.12
CA ILE A 101 7.86 23.27 -30.42
C ILE A 101 7.27 24.38 -31.31
N GLY A 102 6.34 25.19 -30.80
CA GLY A 102 5.74 26.20 -31.66
C GLY A 102 6.63 27.41 -31.93
N LEU A 103 7.57 27.74 -31.04
CA LEU A 103 8.65 28.67 -31.38
C LEU A 103 9.53 28.12 -32.51
N GLY A 104 9.90 26.84 -32.46
CA GLY A 104 10.68 26.19 -33.51
C GLY A 104 9.99 26.20 -34.87
N LEU A 105 8.67 25.93 -34.90
CA LEU A 105 7.86 26.04 -36.11
C LEU A 105 7.77 27.49 -36.62
N ALA A 106 7.58 28.47 -35.74
CA ALA A 106 7.55 29.88 -36.09
C ALA A 106 8.85 30.37 -36.73
N LEU A 107 9.99 30.00 -36.13
CA LEU A 107 11.32 30.35 -36.61
C LEU A 107 11.62 29.73 -37.98
N SER A 108 11.10 28.53 -38.25
CA SER A 108 11.24 27.90 -39.57
C SER A 108 10.55 28.71 -40.70
N ALA A 109 9.53 29.51 -40.38
CA ALA A 109 8.83 30.37 -41.34
C ALA A 109 9.54 31.70 -41.62
N VAL A 110 10.54 32.09 -40.81
CA VAL A 110 11.30 33.34 -40.99
C VAL A 110 12.24 33.30 -42.20
N GLY A 111 12.53 32.11 -42.74
CA GLY A 111 13.29 31.94 -43.99
C GLY A 111 12.54 32.28 -45.28
N VAL A 112 11.27 32.70 -45.20
CA VAL A 112 10.43 33.07 -46.34
C VAL A 112 10.70 34.53 -46.74
N PRO A 113 10.79 34.87 -48.04
CA PRO A 113 11.27 36.18 -48.52
C PRO A 113 10.44 37.41 -48.07
N ASP A 114 9.22 37.21 -47.58
CA ASP A 114 8.37 38.29 -47.06
C ASP A 114 8.56 38.49 -45.55
N ALA A 115 9.45 39.42 -45.19
CA ALA A 115 9.75 39.75 -43.79
C ALA A 115 8.51 40.20 -42.98
N GLN A 116 7.51 40.80 -43.63
CA GLN A 116 6.29 41.29 -42.98
C GLN A 116 5.29 40.16 -42.69
N ALA A 117 5.16 39.19 -43.61
CA ALA A 117 4.37 37.97 -43.39
C ALA A 117 5.05 37.04 -42.37
N ALA A 118 6.39 36.95 -42.40
CA ALA A 118 7.18 36.23 -41.40
C ALA A 118 6.94 36.79 -39.99
N LEU A 119 6.93 38.12 -39.81
CA LEU A 119 6.68 38.75 -38.51
C LEU A 119 5.28 38.43 -37.97
N GLY A 120 4.25 38.49 -38.82
CA GLY A 120 2.88 38.13 -38.45
C GLY A 120 2.78 36.66 -38.02
N SER A 121 3.40 35.75 -38.77
CA SER A 121 3.42 34.33 -38.42
C SER A 121 4.11 34.02 -37.09
N VAL A 122 5.16 34.78 -36.74
CA VAL A 122 5.87 34.64 -35.47
C VAL A 122 5.02 35.16 -34.31
N ILE A 123 4.31 36.28 -34.48
CA ILE A 123 3.43 36.85 -33.45
C ILE A 123 2.24 35.92 -33.18
N ASP A 124 1.61 35.38 -34.23
CA ASP A 124 0.50 34.43 -34.07
C ASP A 124 0.96 33.12 -33.45
N ALA A 125 2.14 32.63 -33.84
CA ALA A 125 2.74 31.47 -33.19
C ALA A 125 3.03 31.74 -31.70
N LEU A 126 3.64 32.88 -31.34
CA LEU A 126 3.87 33.27 -29.95
C LEU A 126 2.58 33.30 -29.13
N GLY A 127 1.52 33.92 -29.66
CA GLY A 127 0.21 33.96 -29.00
C GLY A 127 -0.40 32.57 -28.82
N SER A 128 -0.28 31.72 -29.84
CA SER A 128 -0.80 30.35 -29.78
C SER A 128 -0.05 29.46 -28.78
N GLN A 129 1.27 29.66 -28.65
CA GLN A 129 2.15 28.92 -27.76
C GLN A 129 2.11 29.41 -26.31
N PHE A 130 1.80 30.67 -26.09
CA PHE A 130 1.52 31.17 -24.76
C PHE A 130 0.25 30.53 -24.19
N LYS A 131 -0.81 30.39 -25.01
CA LYS A 131 -2.05 29.69 -24.60
C LYS A 131 -1.79 28.22 -24.26
N SER A 132 -0.97 27.51 -25.05
CA SER A 132 -0.66 26.10 -24.82
C SER A 132 0.09 25.88 -23.49
N ALA A 133 1.03 26.77 -23.15
CA ALA A 133 1.69 26.78 -21.84
C ALA A 133 0.73 27.06 -20.68
N VAL A 134 -0.20 28.00 -20.85
CA VAL A 134 -1.22 28.32 -19.84
C VAL A 134 -2.06 27.08 -19.52
N TRP A 135 -2.45 26.28 -20.53
CA TRP A 135 -3.16 25.02 -20.30
C TRP A 135 -2.33 23.99 -19.53
N GLY A 136 -1.05 23.82 -19.85
CA GLY A 136 -0.15 22.93 -19.12
C GLY A 136 0.06 23.35 -17.67
N LEU A 137 0.22 24.67 -17.44
CA LEU A 137 0.36 25.23 -16.10
C LEU A 137 -0.95 25.12 -15.30
N LEU A 138 -2.09 25.39 -15.93
CA LEU A 138 -3.41 25.26 -15.30
C LEU A 138 -3.67 23.80 -14.90
N ALA A 139 -3.39 22.84 -15.79
CA ALA A 139 -3.49 21.43 -15.50
C ALA A 139 -2.56 21.03 -14.34
N PHE A 140 -1.31 21.48 -14.36
CA PHE A 140 -0.36 21.27 -13.26
C PHE A 140 -0.92 21.78 -11.92
N LEU A 141 -1.44 23.01 -11.87
CA LEU A 141 -1.98 23.61 -10.66
C LEU A 141 -3.20 22.83 -10.15
N ILE A 142 -4.12 22.45 -11.03
CA ILE A 142 -5.32 21.68 -10.66
C ILE A 142 -4.93 20.31 -10.11
N LEU A 143 -4.08 19.56 -10.82
CA LEU A 143 -3.65 18.23 -10.36
C LEU A 143 -2.86 18.32 -9.05
N LYS A 144 -1.94 19.29 -8.94
CA LYS A 144 -1.13 19.49 -7.74
C LYS A 144 -2.02 19.85 -6.55
N SER A 145 -2.93 20.80 -6.72
CA SER A 145 -3.88 21.20 -5.68
C SER A 145 -4.74 20.02 -5.22
N TRP A 146 -5.30 19.23 -6.16
CA TRP A 146 -6.08 18.05 -5.82
C TRP A 146 -5.28 17.02 -5.00
N ASN A 147 -4.04 16.74 -5.43
CA ASN A 147 -3.18 15.78 -4.74
C ASN A 147 -2.74 16.27 -3.35
N THR A 148 -2.61 17.59 -3.15
CA THR A 148 -2.31 18.18 -1.83
C THR A 148 -3.52 18.13 -0.89
N VAL A 149 -4.73 18.33 -1.41
CA VAL A 149 -5.96 18.33 -0.60
C VAL A 149 -6.40 16.91 -0.21
N ARG A 150 -6.10 15.90 -1.02
CA ARG A 150 -6.40 14.50 -0.71
C ARG A 150 -5.12 13.68 -0.54
N PRO A 151 -4.53 13.64 0.67
CA PRO A 151 -3.32 12.88 0.93
C PRO A 151 -3.62 11.38 1.00
N HIS A 152 -3.82 10.76 -0.16
CA HIS A 152 -4.04 9.32 -0.30
C HIS A 152 -2.86 8.49 0.23
N GLU A 153 -1.65 9.05 0.16
CA GLU A 153 -0.45 8.45 0.73
C GLU A 153 -0.54 8.28 2.26
N GLN A 154 -1.07 9.29 2.97
CA GLN A 154 -1.25 9.22 4.42
C GLN A 154 -2.31 8.17 4.79
N ALA A 155 -3.41 8.10 4.05
CA ALA A 155 -4.44 7.08 4.26
C ALA A 155 -3.89 5.66 4.05
N ARG A 156 -3.05 5.47 3.02
CA ARG A 156 -2.41 4.18 2.73
C ARG A 156 -1.37 3.81 3.79
N LEU A 157 -0.58 4.78 4.27
CA LEU A 157 0.38 4.57 5.38
C LEU A 157 -0.32 4.23 6.70
N ALA A 158 -1.41 4.92 7.03
CA ALA A 158 -2.20 4.61 8.21
C ALA A 158 -2.78 3.18 8.12
N TRP A 159 -3.26 2.79 6.94
CA TRP A 159 -3.75 1.44 6.69
C TRP A 159 -2.63 0.39 6.79
N SER A 160 -1.44 0.65 6.22
CA SER A 160 -0.32 -0.28 6.28
C SER A 160 0.19 -0.46 7.70
N LEU A 161 0.26 0.62 8.48
CA LEU A 161 0.61 0.57 9.91
C LEU A 161 -0.41 -0.26 10.71
N ALA A 162 -1.71 0.02 10.55
CA ALA A 162 -2.76 -0.74 11.23
C ALA A 162 -2.74 -2.22 10.84
N THR A 163 -2.45 -2.53 9.58
CA THR A 163 -2.34 -3.91 9.09
C THR A 163 -1.14 -4.62 9.71
N LEU A 164 0.02 -3.97 9.78
CA LEU A 164 1.21 -4.55 10.43
C LEU A 164 0.97 -4.78 11.93
N GLN A 165 0.38 -3.81 12.63
CA GLN A 165 0.01 -3.96 14.03
C GLN A 165 -0.92 -5.17 14.23
N ALA A 166 -1.97 -5.30 13.41
CA ALA A 166 -2.88 -6.44 13.49
C ALA A 166 -2.19 -7.79 13.23
N LEU A 167 -1.21 -7.84 12.31
CA LEU A 167 -0.43 -9.05 12.05
C LEU A 167 0.51 -9.39 13.22
N THR A 168 1.17 -8.39 13.82
CA THR A 168 2.02 -8.58 15.00
C THR A 168 1.19 -9.02 16.20
N ASP A 169 0.04 -8.40 16.47
CA ASP A 169 -0.85 -8.77 17.57
C ASP A 169 -1.37 -10.20 17.40
N ALA A 170 -1.73 -10.59 16.16
CA ALA A 170 -2.13 -11.96 15.86
C ALA A 170 -0.98 -12.96 16.10
N ALA A 171 0.27 -12.59 15.79
CA ALA A 171 1.44 -13.43 16.03
C ALA A 171 1.71 -13.60 17.53
N VAL A 172 1.68 -12.50 18.29
CA VAL A 172 1.83 -12.50 19.76
C VAL A 172 0.74 -13.34 20.42
N GLN A 173 -0.50 -13.20 19.96
CA GLN A 173 -1.62 -13.97 20.49
C GLN A 173 -1.50 -15.48 20.17
N ARG A 174 -0.99 -15.85 18.99
CA ARG A 174 -0.70 -17.26 18.68
C ARG A 174 0.40 -17.81 19.58
N GLN A 175 1.44 -17.01 19.84
CA GLN A 175 2.52 -17.42 20.73
C GLN A 175 2.05 -17.58 22.17
N SER A 176 1.23 -16.66 22.68
CA SER A 176 0.66 -16.76 24.04
C SER A 176 -0.25 -17.98 24.17
N GLN A 177 -1.08 -18.26 23.16
CA GLN A 177 -1.91 -19.47 23.11
C GLN A 177 -1.08 -20.75 23.07
N GLN A 178 0.00 -20.78 22.28
CA GLN A 178 0.92 -21.92 22.24
C GLN A 178 1.60 -22.15 23.59
N GLN A 179 2.04 -21.06 24.25
CA GLN A 179 2.64 -21.14 25.60
C GLN A 179 1.62 -21.63 26.64
N ALA A 180 0.38 -21.11 26.61
CA ALA A 180 -0.68 -21.57 27.51
C ALA A 180 -1.01 -23.05 27.29
N GLN A 181 -1.11 -23.49 26.04
CA GLN A 181 -1.32 -24.91 25.69
C GLN A 181 -0.13 -25.77 26.15
N GLN A 182 1.10 -25.29 25.99
CA GLN A 182 2.29 -26.01 26.43
C GLN A 182 2.35 -26.11 27.97
N GLN A 183 2.03 -25.03 28.68
CA GLN A 183 1.93 -25.04 30.14
C GLN A 183 0.85 -26.00 30.62
N GLN A 184 -0.33 -26.01 30.00
CA GLN A 184 -1.40 -26.97 30.32
C GLN A 184 -0.93 -28.41 30.11
N ARG A 185 -0.25 -28.72 29.00
CA ARG A 185 0.31 -30.06 28.76
C ARG A 185 1.37 -30.45 29.80
N LEU A 186 2.21 -29.50 30.23
CA LEU A 186 3.21 -29.75 31.27
C LEU A 186 2.57 -30.02 32.63
N VAL A 187 1.58 -29.21 33.01
CA VAL A 187 0.81 -29.42 34.26
C VAL A 187 0.13 -30.78 34.23
N GLU A 188 -0.56 -31.12 33.13
CA GLU A 188 -1.22 -32.42 32.97
C GLU A 188 -0.22 -33.58 33.08
N ALA A 189 0.94 -33.49 32.43
CA ALA A 189 1.98 -34.51 32.51
C ALA A 189 2.55 -34.66 33.94
N ILE A 190 2.70 -33.55 34.68
CA ILE A 190 3.13 -33.57 36.07
C ILE A 190 2.05 -34.20 36.97
N THR A 191 0.77 -33.82 36.80
CA THR A 191 -0.34 -34.39 37.56
C THR A 191 -0.50 -35.88 37.29
N GLN A 192 -0.39 -36.31 36.03
CA GLN A 192 -0.44 -37.72 35.65
C GLN A 192 0.72 -38.51 36.27
N SER A 193 1.93 -37.96 36.22
CA SER A 193 3.11 -38.58 36.83
C SER A 193 2.99 -38.66 38.36
N GLY A 194 2.49 -37.58 38.99
CA GLY A 194 2.23 -37.54 40.43
C GLY A 194 1.20 -38.58 40.87
N ASN A 195 0.09 -38.72 40.13
CA ASN A 195 -0.91 -39.74 40.40
C ASN A 195 -0.35 -41.16 40.23
N ALA A 196 0.44 -41.40 39.18
CA ALA A 196 1.10 -42.69 38.97
C ALA A 196 2.05 -43.05 40.13
N LEU A 197 2.83 -42.08 40.63
CA LEU A 197 3.72 -42.26 41.78
C LEU A 197 2.93 -42.52 43.08
N LEU A 198 1.83 -41.82 43.31
CA LEU A 198 0.97 -42.06 44.49
C LEU A 198 0.37 -43.46 44.47
N VAL A 199 -0.11 -43.93 43.31
CA VAL A 199 -0.62 -45.29 43.14
C VAL A 199 0.49 -46.32 43.38
N ALA A 200 1.70 -46.08 42.87
CA ALA A 200 2.84 -46.96 43.11
C ALA A 200 3.22 -47.03 44.60
N GLN A 201 3.27 -45.88 45.29
CA GLN A 201 3.55 -45.79 46.73
C GLN A 201 2.48 -46.50 47.56
N GLN A 202 1.20 -46.34 47.23
CA GLN A 202 0.10 -47.05 47.92
C GLN A 202 0.18 -48.57 47.71
N ALA A 203 0.55 -49.02 46.51
CA ALA A 203 0.76 -50.44 46.24
C ALA A 203 1.94 -51.02 47.05
N GLU A 204 3.02 -50.26 47.23
CA GLU A 204 4.14 -50.66 48.08
C GLU A 204 3.76 -50.71 49.56
N ALA A 205 3.04 -49.70 50.07
CA ALA A 205 2.55 -49.67 51.44
C ALA A 205 1.61 -50.85 51.74
N GLN A 206 0.67 -51.16 50.82
CA GLN A 206 -0.21 -52.33 50.97
C GLN A 206 0.58 -53.64 51.00
N ARG A 207 1.59 -53.79 50.13
CA ARG A 207 2.48 -54.97 50.15
C ARG A 207 3.25 -55.07 51.47
N ALA A 208 3.72 -53.96 52.01
CA ALA A 208 4.42 -53.94 53.29
C ALA A 208 3.50 -54.32 54.46
N HIS A 209 2.24 -53.84 54.46
CA HIS A 209 1.23 -54.23 55.44
C HIS A 209 0.87 -55.71 55.36
N LEU A 210 0.70 -56.27 54.14
CA LEU A 210 0.44 -57.69 53.96
C LEU A 210 1.62 -58.54 54.47
N ARG A 211 2.87 -58.18 54.14
CA ARG A 211 4.05 -58.87 54.69
C ARG A 211 4.15 -58.80 56.21
N HIS A 212 3.82 -57.64 56.81
CA HIS A 212 3.79 -57.53 58.26
C HIS A 212 2.70 -58.41 58.88
N GLY A 213 1.52 -58.48 58.27
CA GLY A 213 0.45 -59.41 58.69
C GLY A 213 0.91 -60.87 58.64
N GLU A 214 1.50 -61.29 57.52
CA GLU A 214 2.04 -62.65 57.37
C GLU A 214 3.13 -62.97 58.40
N LEU A 215 4.02 -62.01 58.70
CA LEU A 215 5.06 -62.17 59.72
C LEU A 215 4.45 -62.28 61.14
N LEU A 216 3.43 -61.50 61.46
CA LEU A 216 2.76 -61.57 62.76
C LEU A 216 2.02 -62.90 62.94
N ASP A 217 1.35 -63.39 61.90
CA ASP A 217 0.71 -64.71 61.91
C ASP A 217 1.75 -65.83 62.08
N ALA A 218 2.90 -65.73 61.40
CA ALA A 218 3.99 -66.69 61.56
C ALA A 218 4.58 -66.67 62.99
N LEU A 219 4.68 -65.50 63.61
CA LEU A 219 5.12 -65.36 65.01
C LEU A 219 4.08 -65.93 65.99
N GLN A 220 2.78 -65.71 65.76
CA GLN A 220 1.74 -66.32 66.59
C GLN A 220 1.70 -67.84 66.47
N GLN A 221 1.87 -68.39 65.26
CA GLN A 221 1.92 -69.84 65.06
C GLN A 221 3.13 -70.49 65.73
N THR A 222 4.29 -69.82 65.73
CA THR A 222 5.47 -70.33 66.44
C THR A 222 5.31 -70.21 67.96
N ALA A 223 4.73 -69.12 68.47
CA ALA A 223 4.42 -68.98 69.89
C ALA A 223 3.41 -70.03 70.38
N ALA A 224 2.35 -70.31 69.62
CA ALA A 224 1.34 -71.31 69.95
C ALA A 224 1.85 -72.77 69.93
N ARG A 225 2.97 -73.04 69.23
CA ARG A 225 3.63 -74.36 69.24
C ARG A 225 4.62 -74.54 70.38
N ALA A 226 4.98 -73.46 71.08
CA ALA A 226 5.96 -73.47 72.17
C ALA A 226 5.35 -73.54 73.58
N SER A 227 4.01 -73.46 73.68
CA SER A 227 3.21 -73.68 74.91
C SER A 227 2.60 -75.07 74.93
#